data_AF-A0A953XNX4-F1
#
_entry.id   AF-A0A953XNX4-F1
#
_cell.length_a   1.000
_cell.length_b   1.000
_cell.length_c   1.000
_cell.angle_alpha   90.00
_cell.angle_beta   90.00
_cell.angle_gamma   90.00
#
_symmetry.space_group_name_H-M   'P 1'
#
loop_
_entity.id
_entity.type
_entity.pdbx_description
1 polymer ?
#
loop_
_entity_poly.entity_id
_entity_poly.type
_entity_poly.pdbx_seq_one_letter_code
_entity_poly.pdbx_strand_id
1 'polypeptide(L)'
;MQEEDEQGTPLAGRLLTALVLLFGVGAVGRGLLLDQQTVLHQPDLFWSFVVLGLGGSLLGWRFGMRHDPHVGRNALALFGVLLAWRLSYFPLMVISGWKASLVEWLTWHTFGVSIVYPTFLLVMFLQNLVIGAVASAAVAVPQSAQPSEGRLLWLRKLIHTPPRRLLWVVGAVALPVAFLTSFSWSEDYVPFADSPWSPSVQVPEIGEPSSNPYTEIFEQHGDELGLPSRVLALNAAVTYPLVPESPWGAAIKGTLEAETRANPLASSTQRIREHYLAYLAAHPRLHEDAK
;
A
#
# COMPACT_ATOMS: atom_id res chain seq x y z
N MET A 1 -19.34 18.13 -46.87
CA MET A 1 -18.35 18.61 -45.89
C MET A 1 -18.96 18.39 -44.53
N GLN A 2 -18.73 17.22 -43.94
CA GLN A 2 -19.04 16.95 -42.55
C GLN A 2 -17.90 17.56 -41.74
N GLU A 3 -18.20 18.60 -40.97
CA GLU A 3 -17.29 19.07 -39.94
C GLU A 3 -17.06 17.93 -38.96
N GLU A 4 -15.79 17.60 -38.78
CA GLU A 4 -15.30 16.68 -37.76
C GLU A 4 -15.69 17.23 -36.40
N ASP A 5 -16.76 16.66 -35.84
CA ASP A 5 -17.13 16.83 -34.45
C ASP A 5 -15.99 16.19 -33.63
N GLU A 6 -15.01 17.01 -33.23
CA GLU A 6 -14.00 16.66 -32.24
C GLU A 6 -14.74 16.16 -30.99
N GLN A 7 -14.88 14.84 -30.90
CA GLN A 7 -15.56 14.15 -29.80
C GLN A 7 -14.81 14.43 -28.50
N GLY A 8 -15.24 15.52 -27.86
CA GLY A 8 -14.73 15.97 -26.59
C GLY A 8 -14.93 14.88 -25.55
N THR A 9 -13.83 14.30 -25.08
CA THR A 9 -13.80 13.56 -23.81
C THR A 9 -14.66 14.32 -22.77
N PRO A 10 -15.72 13.70 -22.22
CA PRO A 10 -16.65 14.42 -21.35
C PRO A 10 -15.90 15.05 -20.18
N LEU A 11 -16.23 16.29 -19.80
CA LEU A 11 -15.53 17.11 -18.80
C LEU A 11 -15.20 16.34 -17.51
N ALA A 12 -16.12 15.49 -17.04
CA ALA A 12 -15.94 14.63 -15.88
C ALA A 12 -14.77 13.62 -16.01
N GLY A 13 -14.50 13.14 -17.23
CA GLY A 13 -13.36 12.27 -17.51
C GLY A 13 -12.03 13.01 -17.46
N ARG A 14 -11.97 14.23 -18.03
CA ARG A 14 -10.78 15.08 -17.96
C ARG A 14 -10.45 15.44 -16.52
N LEU A 15 -11.47 15.79 -15.72
CA LEU A 15 -11.33 16.08 -14.30
C LEU A 15 -10.78 14.88 -13.52
N LEU A 16 -11.32 13.68 -13.73
CA LEU A 16 -10.84 12.48 -13.05
C LEU A 16 -9.37 12.18 -13.38
N THR A 17 -8.99 12.26 -14.66
CA THR A 17 -7.59 12.09 -15.07
C THR A 17 -6.70 13.15 -14.43
N ALA A 18 -7.12 14.42 -14.40
CA ALA A 18 -6.38 15.49 -13.76
C ALA A 18 -6.19 15.23 -12.25
N LEU A 19 -7.22 14.72 -11.56
CA LEU A 19 -7.11 14.37 -10.13
C LEU A 19 -6.15 13.19 -9.90
N VAL A 20 -6.19 12.15 -10.73
CA VAL A 20 -5.25 11.03 -10.64
C VAL A 20 -3.81 11.52 -10.83
N LEU A 21 -3.57 12.39 -11.83
CA LEU A 21 -2.26 12.98 -12.06
C LEU A 21 -1.83 13.87 -10.89
N LEU A 22 -2.74 14.70 -10.36
CA LEU A 22 -2.46 15.57 -9.22
C LEU A 22 -2.07 14.77 -7.98
N PHE A 23 -2.80 13.70 -7.66
CA PHE A 23 -2.45 12.82 -6.54
C PHE A 23 -1.15 12.06 -6.78
N GLY A 24 -0.90 11.60 -8.01
CA GLY A 24 0.37 10.93 -8.36
C GLY A 24 1.58 11.86 -8.25
N VAL A 25 1.49 13.07 -8.79
CA VAL A 25 2.53 14.11 -8.65
C VAL A 25 2.65 14.54 -7.18
N GLY A 26 1.54 14.68 -6.47
CA GLY A 26 1.51 14.99 -5.04
C GLY A 26 2.19 13.91 -4.20
N ALA A 27 2.02 12.62 -4.54
CA ALA A 27 2.70 11.51 -3.88
C ALA A 27 4.22 11.59 -4.05
N VAL A 28 4.69 11.82 -5.27
CA VAL A 28 6.12 11.99 -5.57
C VAL A 28 6.67 13.22 -4.85
N GLY A 29 5.99 14.37 -4.96
CA GLY A 29 6.42 15.62 -4.33
C GLY A 29 6.47 15.52 -2.80
N ARG A 30 5.44 14.94 -2.17
CA ARG A 30 5.45 14.69 -0.72
C ARG A 30 6.55 13.72 -0.32
N GLY A 31 6.76 12.66 -1.11
CA GLY A 31 7.85 11.71 -0.86
C GLY A 31 9.21 12.38 -0.90
N LEU A 32 9.45 13.28 -1.86
CA LEU A 32 10.72 14.00 -1.97
C LEU A 32 10.94 14.90 -0.76
N LEU A 33 9.87 15.56 -0.28
CA LEU A 33 9.93 16.34 0.96
C LEU A 33 10.26 15.46 2.17
N LEU A 34 9.71 14.24 2.26
CA LEU A 34 10.03 13.31 3.35
C LEU A 34 11.48 12.84 3.27
N ASP A 35 11.97 12.42 2.10
CA ASP A 35 13.37 12.01 1.90
C ASP A 35 14.32 13.13 2.33
N GLN A 36 13.99 14.40 2.07
CA GLN A 36 14.82 15.57 2.43
C GLN A 36 14.77 15.98 3.91
N GLN A 37 13.86 15.44 4.72
CA GLN A 37 13.82 15.77 6.14
C GLN A 37 15.08 15.23 6.83
N THR A 38 15.68 16.00 7.74
CA THR A 38 16.79 15.49 8.57
C THR A 38 16.29 14.55 9.68
N VAL A 39 15.06 14.80 10.16
CA VAL A 39 14.39 13.99 11.17
C VAL A 39 13.00 13.69 10.64
N LEU A 40 12.69 12.40 10.50
CA LEU A 40 11.38 11.93 10.10
C LEU A 40 10.49 11.78 11.33
N HIS A 41 9.21 12.13 11.18
CA HIS A 41 8.21 11.99 12.23
C HIS A 41 7.11 11.01 11.82
N GLN A 42 6.67 10.16 12.75
CA GLN A 42 5.60 9.19 12.51
C GLN A 42 4.29 9.84 11.99
N PRO A 43 3.82 11.00 12.51
CA PRO A 43 2.63 11.66 11.98
C PRO A 43 2.73 12.02 10.50
N ASP A 44 3.92 12.41 10.03
CA ASP A 44 4.15 12.79 8.64
C ASP A 44 3.97 11.60 7.70
N LEU A 45 4.47 10.43 8.10
CA LEU A 45 4.26 9.17 7.39
C LEU A 45 2.80 8.74 7.44
N PHE A 46 2.20 8.71 8.63
CA PHE A 46 0.81 8.31 8.85
C PHE A 46 -0.16 9.08 7.94
N TRP A 47 -0.12 10.41 7.98
CA TRP A 47 -1.02 11.22 7.18
C TRP A 47 -0.76 11.09 5.68
N SER A 48 0.50 10.93 5.27
CA SER A 48 0.85 10.70 3.87
C SER A 48 0.27 9.37 3.38
N PHE A 49 0.37 8.30 4.18
CA PHE A 49 -0.17 6.98 3.85
C PHE A 49 -1.70 7.00 3.79
N VAL A 50 -2.35 7.60 4.79
CA VAL A 50 -3.81 7.68 4.87
C VAL A 50 -4.38 8.50 3.71
N VAL A 51 -3.85 9.70 3.46
CA VAL A 51 -4.36 10.59 2.41
C VAL A 51 -4.18 9.99 1.02
N LEU A 52 -3.01 9.42 0.72
CA LEU A 52 -2.73 8.84 -0.59
C LEU A 52 -3.41 7.49 -0.78
N GLY A 53 -3.51 6.68 0.28
CA GLY A 53 -4.25 5.42 0.26
C GLY A 53 -5.74 5.67 0.01
N LEU A 54 -6.39 6.49 0.84
CA LEU A 54 -7.81 6.83 0.67
C LEU A 54 -8.04 7.55 -0.65
N GLY A 55 -7.19 8.51 -1.01
CA GLY A 55 -7.27 9.24 -2.28
C GLY A 55 -7.22 8.29 -3.48
N GLY A 56 -6.28 7.34 -3.49
CA GLY A 56 -6.21 6.28 -4.49
C GLY A 56 -7.50 5.47 -4.55
N SER A 57 -7.94 4.91 -3.43
CA SER A 57 -9.15 4.08 -3.36
C SER A 57 -10.41 4.82 -3.83
N LEU A 58 -10.60 6.08 -3.43
CA LEU A 58 -11.77 6.89 -3.81
C LEU A 58 -11.75 7.28 -5.29
N LEU A 59 -10.58 7.62 -5.84
CA LEU A 59 -10.44 7.86 -7.28
C LEU A 59 -10.69 6.57 -8.08
N GLY A 60 -10.26 5.42 -7.56
CA GLY A 60 -10.51 4.09 -8.12
C GLY A 60 -12.00 3.74 -8.12
N TRP A 61 -12.68 3.98 -7.00
CA TRP A 61 -14.14 3.87 -6.89
C TRP A 61 -14.85 4.72 -7.94
N ARG A 62 -14.47 6.00 -8.04
CA ARG A 62 -15.08 6.92 -9.01
C ARG A 62 -14.84 6.51 -10.45
N PHE A 63 -13.70 5.87 -10.73
CA PHE A 63 -13.36 5.30 -12.03
C PHE A 63 -14.22 4.07 -12.35
N GLY A 64 -14.39 3.13 -11.40
CA GLY A 64 -15.13 1.89 -11.61
C GLY A 64 -16.66 2.04 -11.62
N MET A 65 -17.21 2.98 -10.84
CA MET A 65 -18.66 3.30 -10.81
C MET A 65 -19.08 4.36 -11.84
N ARG A 66 -18.16 4.76 -12.73
CA ARG A 66 -18.39 5.88 -13.64
C ARG A 66 -19.64 5.62 -14.50
N HIS A 67 -20.68 6.42 -14.25
CA HIS A 67 -21.99 6.43 -14.92
C HIS A 67 -23.04 5.44 -14.37
N ASP A 68 -22.85 4.83 -13.19
CA ASP A 68 -23.93 4.10 -12.52
C ASP A 68 -24.87 5.09 -11.79
N PRO A 69 -26.15 5.23 -12.21
CA PRO A 69 -27.09 6.15 -11.58
C PRO A 69 -27.68 5.61 -10.27
N HIS A 70 -27.48 4.34 -9.92
CA HIS A 70 -28.12 3.73 -8.75
C HIS A 70 -27.37 4.09 -7.46
N VAL A 71 -28.00 4.92 -6.62
CA VAL A 71 -27.45 5.37 -5.34
C VAL A 71 -27.07 4.19 -4.43
N GLY A 72 -27.93 3.17 -4.33
CA GLY A 72 -27.66 2.00 -3.49
C GLY A 72 -26.43 1.20 -3.91
N ARG A 73 -26.17 1.07 -5.23
CA ARG A 73 -24.96 0.40 -5.73
C ARG A 73 -23.72 1.24 -5.51
N ASN A 74 -23.82 2.56 -5.69
CA ASN A 74 -22.73 3.48 -5.38
C ASN A 74 -22.35 3.43 -3.90
N ALA A 75 -23.35 3.38 -3.01
CA ALA A 75 -23.14 3.24 -1.57
C ALA A 75 -22.48 1.89 -1.22
N LEU A 76 -22.96 0.78 -1.78
CA LEU A 76 -22.38 -0.54 -1.58
C LEU A 76 -20.93 -0.63 -2.12
N ALA A 77 -20.68 -0.07 -3.30
CA ALA A 77 -19.35 -0.01 -3.88
C ALA A 77 -18.40 0.86 -3.04
N LEU A 78 -18.87 2.00 -2.54
CA LEU A 78 -18.08 2.86 -1.66
C LEU A 78 -17.74 2.14 -0.35
N PHE A 79 -18.72 1.47 0.27
CA PHE A 79 -18.49 0.65 1.45
C PHE A 79 -17.46 -0.46 1.18
N GLY A 80 -17.61 -1.20 0.08
CA GLY A 80 -16.66 -2.23 -0.32
C GLY A 80 -15.25 -1.69 -0.57
N VAL A 81 -15.14 -0.49 -1.13
CA VAL A 81 -13.85 0.20 -1.35
C VAL A 81 -13.20 0.62 -0.03
N LEU A 82 -13.97 1.18 0.91
CA LEU A 82 -13.46 1.55 2.23
C LEU A 82 -13.04 0.33 3.04
N LEU A 83 -13.81 -0.76 2.96
CA LEU A 83 -13.44 -2.03 3.57
C LEU A 83 -12.15 -2.58 2.94
N ALA A 84 -12.08 -2.66 1.62
CA ALA A 84 -10.90 -3.16 0.91
C ALA A 84 -9.65 -2.32 1.23
N TRP A 85 -9.77 -0.99 1.25
CA TRP A 85 -8.72 -0.07 1.69
C TRP A 85 -8.22 -0.44 3.08
N ARG A 86 -9.11 -0.59 4.07
CA ARG A 86 -8.73 -0.93 5.45
C ARG A 86 -8.11 -2.31 5.58
N LEU A 87 -8.65 -3.32 4.88
CA LEU A 87 -8.11 -4.68 4.89
C LEU A 87 -6.73 -4.74 4.21
N SER A 88 -6.49 -3.88 3.23
CA SER A 88 -5.23 -3.84 2.48
C SER A 88 -4.17 -2.95 3.12
N TYR A 89 -4.52 -2.13 4.11
CA TYR A 89 -3.64 -1.10 4.67
C TYR A 89 -2.25 -1.64 5.06
N PHE A 90 -2.21 -2.68 5.89
CA PHE A 90 -0.95 -3.25 6.35
C PHE A 90 -0.21 -4.02 5.24
N PRO A 91 -0.86 -4.94 4.48
CA PRO A 91 -0.22 -5.57 3.33
C PRO A 91 0.39 -4.58 2.32
N LEU A 92 -0.30 -3.47 2.05
CA LEU A 92 0.20 -2.44 1.14
C LEU A 92 1.34 -1.62 1.73
N MET A 93 1.39 -1.41 3.05
CA MET A 93 2.55 -0.82 3.73
C MET A 93 3.79 -1.69 3.49
N VAL A 94 3.66 -3.01 3.68
CA VAL A 94 4.76 -3.97 3.47
C VAL A 94 5.18 -4.01 1.98
N ILE A 95 4.22 -4.16 1.06
CA ILE A 95 4.51 -4.26 -0.38
C ILE A 95 5.10 -2.95 -0.92
N SER A 96 4.64 -1.79 -0.43
CA SER A 96 5.19 -0.49 -0.81
C SER A 96 6.61 -0.32 -0.28
N GLY A 97 6.88 -0.77 0.96
CA GLY A 97 8.21 -0.81 1.54
C GLY A 97 9.18 -1.66 0.73
N TRP A 98 8.80 -2.90 0.42
CA TRP A 98 9.59 -3.80 -0.41
C TRP A 98 9.91 -3.21 -1.79
N LYS A 99 8.91 -2.64 -2.48
CA LYS A 99 9.12 -2.01 -3.79
C LYS A 99 9.99 -0.75 -3.69
N ALA A 100 9.86 0.02 -2.62
CA ALA A 100 10.73 1.16 -2.37
C ALA A 100 12.19 0.72 -2.17
N SER A 101 12.44 -0.35 -1.40
CA SER A 101 13.78 -0.93 -1.24
C SER A 101 14.35 -1.44 -2.57
N LEU A 102 13.54 -2.05 -3.45
CA LEU A 102 13.99 -2.48 -4.78
C LEU A 102 14.40 -1.30 -5.67
N VAL A 103 13.60 -0.24 -5.67
CA VAL A 103 13.93 0.96 -6.45
C VAL A 103 15.14 1.67 -5.87
N GLU A 104 15.22 1.80 -4.55
CA GLU A 104 16.38 2.37 -3.86
C GLU A 104 17.64 1.56 -4.16
N TRP A 105 17.61 0.23 -4.07
CA TRP A 105 18.74 -0.62 -4.44
C TRP A 105 19.22 -0.33 -5.87
N LEU A 106 18.29 -0.22 -6.83
CA LEU A 106 18.61 0.08 -8.21
C LEU A 106 19.18 1.50 -8.37
N THR A 107 18.57 2.52 -7.78
CA THR A 107 19.00 3.91 -7.90
C THR A 107 20.31 4.16 -7.18
N TRP A 108 20.53 3.51 -6.04
CA TRP A 108 21.77 3.56 -5.29
C TRP A 108 22.92 2.95 -6.07
N HIS A 109 22.77 1.74 -6.60
CA HIS A 109 23.81 1.07 -7.39
C HIS A 109 24.13 1.80 -8.70
N THR A 110 23.15 2.49 -9.29
CA THR A 110 23.32 3.14 -10.60
C THR A 110 23.78 4.60 -10.47
N PHE A 111 23.28 5.32 -9.47
CA PHE A 111 23.42 6.77 -9.36
C PHE A 111 23.93 7.26 -8.00
N GLY A 112 24.06 6.40 -6.99
CA GLY A 112 24.40 6.81 -5.62
C GLY A 112 23.31 7.65 -4.95
N VAL A 113 22.05 7.48 -5.37
CA VAL A 113 20.91 8.24 -4.83
C VAL A 113 19.86 7.29 -4.27
N SER A 114 19.38 7.59 -3.06
CA SER A 114 18.28 6.89 -2.41
C SER A 114 16.97 7.66 -2.62
N ILE A 115 15.99 7.03 -3.27
CA ILE A 115 14.66 7.61 -3.55
C ILE A 115 13.59 6.67 -3.00
N VAL A 116 13.30 6.82 -1.71
CA VAL A 116 12.48 5.85 -0.97
C VAL A 116 11.04 6.29 -0.87
N TYR A 117 10.77 7.40 -0.17
CA TYR A 117 9.39 7.82 0.07
C TYR A 117 8.63 8.24 -1.20
N PRO A 118 9.25 8.82 -2.26
CA PRO A 118 8.57 9.06 -3.52
C PRO A 118 8.04 7.77 -4.15
N THR A 119 8.87 6.73 -4.18
CA THR A 119 8.49 5.41 -4.68
C THR A 119 7.42 4.78 -3.80
N PHE A 120 7.64 4.77 -2.49
CA PHE A 120 6.72 4.19 -1.52
C PHE A 120 5.32 4.79 -1.65
N LEU A 121 5.21 6.11 -1.60
CA LEU A 121 3.94 6.83 -1.64
C LEU A 121 3.24 6.69 -2.99
N LEU A 122 3.99 6.70 -4.10
CA LEU A 122 3.44 6.47 -5.44
C LEU A 122 2.89 5.05 -5.58
N VAL A 123 3.62 4.04 -5.10
CA VAL A 123 3.17 2.64 -5.12
C VAL A 123 1.92 2.47 -4.26
N MET A 124 1.91 3.01 -3.05
CA MET A 124 0.75 3.00 -2.15
C MET A 124 -0.48 3.61 -2.82
N PHE A 125 -0.33 4.78 -3.44
CA PHE A 125 -1.40 5.44 -4.19
C PHE A 125 -1.92 4.58 -5.36
N LEU A 126 -1.02 4.10 -6.22
CA LEU A 126 -1.40 3.33 -7.41
C LEU A 126 -2.05 1.99 -7.06
N GLN A 127 -1.57 1.30 -6.04
CA GLN A 127 -2.18 0.04 -5.60
C GLN A 127 -3.57 0.26 -5.02
N ASN A 128 -3.75 1.30 -4.20
CA ASN A 128 -5.07 1.66 -3.69
C ASN A 128 -6.03 2.12 -4.80
N LEU A 129 -5.54 2.81 -5.83
CA LEU A 129 -6.30 3.15 -7.04
C LEU A 129 -6.82 1.90 -7.74
N VAL A 130 -5.96 0.89 -7.92
CA VAL A 130 -6.35 -0.39 -8.53
C VAL A 130 -7.36 -1.13 -7.66
N ILE A 131 -7.12 -1.23 -6.35
CA ILE A 131 -8.04 -1.89 -5.41
C ILE A 131 -9.40 -1.21 -5.42
N GLY A 132 -9.45 0.12 -5.37
CA GLY A 132 -10.71 0.87 -5.44
C GLY A 132 -11.46 0.63 -6.75
N ALA A 133 -10.74 0.57 -7.87
CA ALA A 133 -11.33 0.27 -9.18
C ALA A 133 -11.85 -1.17 -9.28
N VAL A 134 -11.11 -2.14 -8.75
CA VAL A 134 -11.52 -3.56 -8.74
C VAL A 134 -12.70 -3.80 -7.81
N ALA A 135 -12.65 -3.28 -6.58
CA ALA A 135 -13.71 -3.41 -5.59
C ALA A 135 -15.03 -2.79 -6.09
N SER A 136 -14.96 -1.62 -6.72
CA SER A 136 -16.13 -1.00 -7.34
C SER A 136 -16.63 -1.76 -8.58
N ALA A 137 -15.73 -2.22 -9.46
CA ALA A 137 -16.10 -2.99 -10.66
C ALA A 137 -16.78 -4.33 -10.35
N ALA A 138 -16.48 -4.95 -9.20
CA ALA A 138 -17.13 -6.17 -8.74
C ALA A 138 -18.64 -5.99 -8.46
N VAL A 139 -19.03 -4.77 -8.05
CA VAL A 139 -20.41 -4.42 -7.65
C VAL A 139 -21.18 -3.67 -8.75
N ALA A 140 -20.47 -3.00 -9.66
CA ALA A 140 -21.07 -2.34 -10.82
C ALA A 140 -21.92 -3.35 -11.63
N VAL A 141 -22.94 -2.91 -12.37
CA VAL A 141 -23.60 -3.75 -13.40
C VAL A 141 -22.81 -3.61 -14.71
N PRO A 142 -22.65 -4.67 -15.52
CA PRO A 142 -22.13 -4.51 -16.86
C PRO A 142 -23.25 -3.86 -17.64
N GLN A 143 -23.35 -2.53 -17.54
CA GLN A 143 -24.01 -1.79 -18.60
C GLN A 143 -23.24 -2.15 -19.87
N SER A 144 -23.95 -2.33 -20.97
CA SER A 144 -23.42 -2.21 -22.33
C SER A 144 -22.75 -0.85 -22.48
N ALA A 145 -21.60 -0.68 -21.82
CA ALA A 145 -20.93 0.58 -21.67
C ALA A 145 -20.28 0.84 -23.02
N GLN A 146 -20.94 1.67 -23.81
CA GLN A 146 -20.34 2.21 -25.01
C GLN A 146 -18.93 2.73 -24.66
N PRO A 147 -17.93 2.42 -25.50
CA PRO A 147 -16.56 2.80 -25.23
C PRO A 147 -16.48 4.32 -25.20
N SER A 148 -16.34 4.90 -24.01
CA SER A 148 -16.04 6.31 -23.88
C SER A 148 -14.60 6.52 -24.36
N GLU A 149 -14.39 7.21 -25.47
CA GLU A 149 -13.06 7.56 -25.94
C GLU A 149 -12.29 8.34 -24.85
N GLY A 150 -11.07 7.92 -24.53
CA GLY A 150 -10.24 8.57 -23.53
C GLY A 150 -8.89 7.89 -23.34
N ARG A 151 -7.86 8.66 -22.96
CA ARG A 151 -6.46 8.19 -22.85
C ARG A 151 -6.25 7.01 -21.88
N LEU A 152 -7.19 6.74 -20.98
CA LEU A 152 -7.14 5.62 -20.02
C LEU A 152 -8.01 4.41 -20.45
N LEU A 153 -8.39 4.31 -21.72
CA LEU A 153 -9.23 3.21 -22.23
C LEU A 153 -8.58 1.84 -22.02
N TRP A 154 -7.25 1.73 -22.12
CA TRP A 154 -6.55 0.46 -21.90
C TRP A 154 -6.75 -0.01 -20.47
N LEU A 155 -6.61 0.87 -19.47
CA LEU A 155 -6.72 0.52 -18.05
C LEU A 155 -8.14 0.08 -17.72
N ARG A 156 -9.12 0.78 -18.29
CA ARG A 156 -10.53 0.41 -18.18
C ARG A 156 -10.80 -0.96 -18.81
N LYS A 157 -10.30 -1.21 -20.02
CA LYS A 157 -10.36 -2.54 -20.63
C LYS A 157 -9.73 -3.53 -19.66
N LEU A 158 -8.48 -3.38 -19.26
CA LEU A 158 -7.77 -4.31 -18.38
C LEU A 158 -8.48 -4.62 -17.04
N ILE A 159 -9.21 -3.66 -16.46
CA ILE A 159 -9.96 -3.84 -15.21
C ILE A 159 -11.33 -4.52 -15.44
N HIS A 160 -12.00 -4.23 -16.57
CA HIS A 160 -13.33 -4.80 -16.88
C HIS A 160 -13.32 -5.99 -17.85
N THR A 161 -12.17 -6.28 -18.47
CA THR A 161 -11.90 -7.38 -19.39
C THR A 161 -11.70 -8.73 -18.70
N PRO A 162 -11.11 -8.87 -17.49
CA PRO A 162 -11.18 -10.14 -16.79
C PRO A 162 -12.64 -10.49 -16.57
N PRO A 163 -13.07 -11.75 -16.81
CA PRO A 163 -14.42 -12.15 -16.51
C PRO A 163 -14.66 -11.84 -15.04
N ARG A 164 -15.77 -11.18 -14.69
CA ARG A 164 -16.08 -10.81 -13.28
C ARG A 164 -15.81 -11.93 -12.29
N ARG A 165 -16.07 -13.17 -12.71
CA ARG A 165 -15.76 -14.38 -11.94
C ARG A 165 -14.29 -14.47 -11.51
N LEU A 166 -13.34 -14.11 -12.37
CA LEU A 166 -11.92 -14.04 -12.03
C LEU A 166 -11.64 -12.95 -11.00
N LEU A 167 -12.23 -11.75 -11.13
CA LEU A 167 -12.09 -10.70 -10.11
C LEU A 167 -12.69 -11.13 -8.76
N TRP A 168 -13.81 -11.86 -8.79
CA TRP A 168 -14.42 -12.46 -7.61
C TRP A 168 -13.53 -13.54 -7.02
N VAL A 169 -12.89 -14.39 -7.82
CA VAL A 169 -11.94 -15.40 -7.34
C VAL A 169 -10.71 -14.73 -6.71
N VAL A 170 -10.14 -13.73 -7.38
CA VAL A 170 -9.01 -12.96 -6.85
C VAL A 170 -9.41 -12.27 -5.55
N GLY A 171 -10.57 -11.61 -5.49
CA GLY A 171 -11.08 -10.98 -4.28
C GLY A 171 -11.39 -11.99 -3.16
N ALA A 172 -11.98 -13.14 -3.49
CA ALA A 172 -12.31 -14.21 -2.55
C ALA A 172 -11.07 -14.87 -1.95
N VAL A 173 -9.91 -14.80 -2.61
CA VAL A 173 -8.63 -15.29 -2.06
C VAL A 173 -7.86 -14.16 -1.37
N ALA A 174 -7.75 -13.00 -2.02
CA ALA A 174 -6.94 -11.89 -1.52
C ALA A 174 -7.55 -11.22 -0.29
N LEU A 175 -8.87 -11.04 -0.21
CA LEU A 175 -9.51 -10.37 0.92
C LEU A 175 -9.40 -11.17 2.23
N PRO A 176 -9.61 -12.51 2.25
CA PRO A 176 -9.33 -13.28 3.45
C PRO A 176 -7.87 -13.22 3.89
N VAL A 177 -6.91 -13.31 2.97
CA VAL A 177 -5.48 -13.19 3.33
C VAL A 177 -5.17 -11.78 3.86
N ALA A 178 -5.69 -10.74 3.23
CA ALA A 178 -5.55 -9.36 3.69
C ALA A 178 -6.20 -9.12 5.06
N PHE A 179 -7.34 -9.77 5.33
CA PHE A 179 -7.99 -9.76 6.62
C PHE A 179 -7.14 -10.47 7.68
N LEU A 180 -6.69 -11.70 7.44
CA LEU A 180 -5.89 -12.48 8.39
C LEU A 180 -4.54 -11.82 8.72
N THR A 181 -3.96 -11.09 7.77
CA THR A 181 -2.73 -10.32 7.96
C THR A 181 -2.94 -9.00 8.67
N SER A 182 -4.11 -8.36 8.52
CA SER A 182 -4.40 -7.06 9.13
C SER A 182 -5.11 -7.15 10.48
N PHE A 183 -5.66 -8.32 10.81
CA PHE A 183 -6.44 -8.59 12.02
C PHE A 183 -6.02 -9.93 12.62
N SER A 184 -4.80 -9.98 13.14
CA SER A 184 -4.25 -11.20 13.73
C SER A 184 -4.80 -11.53 15.12
N TRP A 185 -5.17 -10.51 15.89
CA TRP A 185 -5.68 -10.60 17.26
C TRP A 185 -6.98 -9.81 17.41
N SER A 186 -7.74 -10.05 18.49
CA SER A 186 -9.01 -9.34 18.74
C SER A 186 -8.81 -7.83 18.99
N GLU A 187 -7.67 -7.43 19.52
CA GLU A 187 -7.30 -6.02 19.69
C GLU A 187 -7.08 -5.29 18.36
N ASP A 188 -6.83 -6.01 17.27
CA ASP A 188 -6.58 -5.42 15.94
C ASP A 188 -7.86 -4.90 15.27
N TYR A 189 -9.05 -5.19 15.81
CA TYR A 189 -10.36 -4.77 15.28
C TYR A 189 -10.65 -3.27 15.51
N VAL A 190 -9.69 -2.42 15.15
CA VAL A 190 -9.76 -0.97 15.24
C VAL A 190 -9.75 -0.33 13.85
N PRO A 191 -10.39 0.83 13.65
CA PRO A 191 -10.38 1.53 12.37
C PRO A 191 -8.97 1.90 11.90
N PHE A 192 -8.11 2.30 12.83
CA PHE A 192 -6.69 2.58 12.60
C PHE A 192 -5.88 1.85 13.66
N ALA A 193 -4.97 1.00 13.23
CA ALA A 193 -4.08 0.26 14.12
C ALA A 193 -2.91 1.14 14.61
N ASP A 194 -2.64 2.22 13.89
CA ASP A 194 -1.65 3.23 14.18
C ASP A 194 -2.31 4.55 14.60
N SER A 195 -1.67 5.28 15.50
CA SER A 195 -2.10 6.62 15.92
C SER A 195 -0.94 7.60 15.74
N PRO A 196 -1.15 8.75 15.07
CA PRO A 196 -0.12 9.79 14.98
C PRO A 196 0.19 10.41 16.35
N TRP A 197 -0.66 10.16 17.36
CA TRP A 197 -0.52 10.67 18.72
C TRP A 197 0.15 9.66 19.65
N SER A 198 0.69 8.56 19.12
CA SER A 198 1.44 7.59 19.91
C SER A 198 2.60 8.31 20.62
N PRO A 199 2.90 7.99 21.90
CA PRO A 199 4.04 8.56 22.59
C PRO A 199 5.31 8.37 21.76
N SER A 200 6.19 9.37 21.73
CA SER A 200 7.48 9.25 21.05
C SER A 200 8.24 8.05 21.62
N VAL A 201 8.36 7.01 20.81
CA VAL A 201 9.13 5.81 21.14
C VAL A 201 10.56 6.10 20.76
N GLN A 202 11.52 5.66 21.57
CA GLN A 202 12.91 5.69 21.15
C GLN A 202 13.05 4.85 19.89
N VAL A 203 13.66 5.45 18.87
CA VAL A 203 13.99 4.75 17.62
C VAL A 203 14.99 3.65 17.98
N PRO A 204 14.71 2.38 17.66
CA PRO A 204 15.59 1.28 18.01
C PRO A 204 16.93 1.37 17.28
N GLU A 205 17.97 0.81 17.89
CA GLU A 205 19.26 0.65 17.21
C GLU A 205 19.10 -0.36 16.05
N ILE A 206 19.74 -0.06 14.91
CA ILE A 206 19.74 -0.94 13.75
C ILE A 206 20.61 -2.16 14.06
N GLY A 207 20.01 -3.34 14.13
CA GLY A 207 20.75 -4.60 14.18
C GLY A 207 21.32 -4.99 12.80
N GLU A 208 22.38 -5.79 12.77
CA GLU A 208 22.81 -6.45 11.53
C GLU A 208 21.83 -7.59 11.20
N PRO A 209 21.21 -7.60 10.01
CA PRO A 209 20.30 -8.67 9.63
C PRO A 209 21.07 -9.99 9.50
N SER A 210 20.61 -11.04 10.18
CA SER A 210 21.37 -12.28 10.34
C SER A 210 20.64 -13.51 9.79
N SER A 211 19.36 -13.66 10.13
CA SER A 211 18.52 -14.78 9.69
C SER A 211 17.07 -14.33 9.49
N ASN A 212 16.20 -15.23 9.03
CA ASN A 212 14.78 -14.93 8.88
C ASN A 212 14.05 -15.18 10.21
N PRO A 213 13.74 -14.13 10.99
CA PRO A 213 13.14 -14.30 12.31
C PRO A 213 11.73 -14.89 12.24
N TYR A 214 11.04 -14.71 11.11
CA TYR A 214 9.67 -15.17 10.92
C TYR A 214 9.59 -16.68 10.67
N THR A 215 10.61 -17.26 10.03
CA THR A 215 10.75 -18.72 9.92
C THR A 215 10.96 -19.34 11.29
N GLU A 216 11.86 -18.76 12.09
CA GLU A 216 12.12 -19.22 13.47
C GLU A 216 10.85 -19.14 14.33
N ILE A 217 10.09 -18.04 14.25
CA ILE A 217 8.81 -17.90 14.97
C ILE A 217 7.82 -18.98 14.55
N PHE A 218 7.70 -19.25 13.25
CA PHE A 218 6.77 -20.25 12.76
C PHE A 218 7.14 -21.66 13.26
N GLU A 219 8.44 -21.98 13.31
CA GLU A 219 8.94 -23.27 13.79
C GLU A 219 8.82 -23.42 15.31
N GLN A 220 9.09 -22.35 16.08
CA GLN A 220 9.13 -22.40 17.54
C GLN A 220 7.77 -22.17 18.20
N HIS A 221 6.97 -21.26 17.63
CA HIS A 221 5.69 -20.82 18.21
C HIS A 221 4.48 -21.17 17.33
N GLY A 222 4.68 -21.91 16.22
CA GLY A 222 3.61 -22.24 15.28
C GLY A 222 2.36 -22.79 15.96
N ASP A 223 2.54 -23.71 16.91
CA ASP A 223 1.43 -24.35 17.64
C ASP A 223 0.65 -23.39 18.57
N GLU A 224 1.30 -22.35 19.07
CA GLU A 224 0.71 -21.32 19.95
C GLU A 224 -0.06 -20.25 19.16
N LEU A 225 0.29 -20.07 17.88
CA LEU A 225 -0.31 -19.05 17.03
C LEU A 225 -1.68 -19.50 16.48
N GLY A 226 -2.68 -18.63 16.60
CA GLY A 226 -3.93 -18.77 15.85
C GLY A 226 -3.73 -18.64 14.34
N LEU A 227 -4.69 -19.13 13.54
CA LEU A 227 -4.62 -19.08 12.07
C LEU A 227 -4.25 -17.69 11.51
N PRO A 228 -4.84 -16.56 11.98
CA PRO A 228 -4.46 -15.23 11.50
C PRO A 228 -2.97 -14.93 11.70
N SER A 229 -2.44 -15.11 12.92
CA SER A 229 -1.04 -14.85 13.24
C SER A 229 -0.08 -15.80 12.51
N ARG A 230 -0.48 -17.06 12.27
CA ARG A 230 0.28 -17.99 11.41
C ARG A 230 0.38 -17.49 9.97
N VAL A 231 -0.72 -17.00 9.40
CA VAL A 231 -0.74 -16.44 8.04
C VAL A 231 0.12 -15.18 7.95
N LEU A 232 0.08 -14.31 8.97
CA LEU A 232 0.95 -13.15 9.06
C LEU A 232 2.43 -13.54 9.11
N ALA A 233 2.80 -14.45 10.01
CA ALA A 233 4.17 -14.94 10.14
C ALA A 233 4.68 -15.61 8.87
N LEU A 234 3.85 -16.45 8.22
CA LEU A 234 4.21 -17.11 6.96
C LEU A 234 4.42 -16.09 5.84
N ASN A 235 3.53 -15.10 5.71
CA ASN A 235 3.69 -14.06 4.71
C ASN A 235 4.99 -13.27 4.93
N ALA A 236 5.29 -12.90 6.18
CA ALA A 236 6.54 -12.22 6.53
C ALA A 236 7.76 -13.11 6.25
N ALA A 237 7.71 -14.40 6.56
CA ALA A 237 8.79 -15.35 6.28
C ALA A 237 9.08 -15.47 4.78
N VAL A 238 8.06 -15.41 3.93
CA VAL A 238 8.22 -15.49 2.47
C VAL A 238 8.70 -14.15 1.88
N THR A 239 8.30 -13.01 2.45
CA THR A 239 8.66 -11.70 1.91
C THR A 239 9.98 -11.14 2.45
N TYR A 240 10.38 -11.49 3.66
CA TYR A 240 11.61 -11.00 4.30
C TYR A 240 12.88 -11.22 3.47
N PRO A 241 13.11 -12.40 2.84
CA PRO A 241 14.28 -12.63 1.99
C PRO A 241 14.28 -11.81 0.70
N LEU A 242 13.15 -11.23 0.31
CA LEU A 242 13.01 -10.46 -0.92
C LEU A 242 13.41 -8.99 -0.75
N VAL A 243 13.65 -8.53 0.48
CA VAL A 243 14.12 -7.18 0.76
C VAL A 243 15.60 -7.09 0.38
N PRO A 244 15.98 -6.24 -0.60
CA PRO A 244 17.36 -6.11 -1.03
C PRO A 244 18.22 -5.42 0.04
N GLU A 245 19.51 -5.69 0.01
CA GLU A 245 20.52 -5.10 0.91
C GLU A 245 21.04 -3.78 0.34
N SER A 246 20.20 -2.75 0.40
CA SER A 246 20.53 -1.33 0.21
C SER A 246 20.68 -0.63 1.57
N PRO A 247 21.26 0.58 1.67
CA PRO A 247 21.44 1.25 2.96
C PRO A 247 20.14 1.36 3.79
N TRP A 248 19.03 1.77 3.15
CA TRP A 248 17.73 1.86 3.81
C TRP A 248 17.07 0.47 3.96
N GLY A 249 17.13 -0.36 2.92
CA GLY A 249 16.56 -1.72 2.92
C GLY A 249 17.16 -2.63 4.01
N ALA A 250 18.48 -2.63 4.15
CA ALA A 250 19.20 -3.38 5.19
C ALA A 250 18.88 -2.85 6.59
N ALA A 251 18.79 -1.53 6.77
CA ALA A 251 18.42 -0.93 8.05
C ALA A 251 17.00 -1.33 8.48
N ILE A 252 16.03 -1.30 7.56
CA ILE A 252 14.68 -1.80 7.84
C ILE A 252 14.71 -3.26 8.23
N LYS A 253 15.40 -4.08 7.43
CA LYS A 253 15.49 -5.51 7.63
C LYS A 253 16.04 -5.84 9.02
N GLY A 254 17.14 -5.19 9.41
CA GLY A 254 17.76 -5.33 10.72
C GLY A 254 16.89 -4.86 11.88
N THR A 255 16.23 -3.71 11.75
CA THR A 255 15.30 -3.22 12.78
C THR A 255 14.08 -4.13 12.94
N LEU A 256 13.44 -4.53 11.83
CA LEU A 256 12.32 -5.46 11.87
C LEU A 256 12.73 -6.81 12.47
N GLU A 257 13.94 -7.29 12.18
CA GLU A 257 14.47 -8.52 12.79
C GLU A 257 14.60 -8.39 14.31
N ALA A 258 15.22 -7.31 14.79
CA ALA A 258 15.40 -7.06 16.22
C ALA A 258 14.06 -6.97 16.97
N GLU A 259 13.12 -6.15 16.46
CA GLU A 259 11.78 -6.00 17.04
C GLU A 259 11.00 -7.31 17.02
N THR A 260 11.12 -8.07 15.92
CA THR A 260 10.44 -9.37 15.78
C THR A 260 10.94 -10.39 16.78
N ARG A 261 12.25 -10.45 17.03
CA ARG A 261 12.84 -11.32 18.05
C ARG A 261 12.45 -10.90 19.47
N ALA A 262 12.36 -9.60 19.73
CA ALA A 262 11.96 -9.07 21.03
C ALA A 262 10.49 -9.39 21.36
N ASN A 263 9.63 -9.42 20.35
CA ASN A 263 8.21 -9.72 20.51
C ASN A 263 7.71 -10.68 19.41
N PRO A 264 7.93 -12.00 19.55
CA PRO A 264 7.61 -12.97 18.48
C PRO A 264 6.10 -13.15 18.26
N LEU A 265 5.28 -12.94 19.29
CA LEU A 265 3.84 -13.17 19.26
C LEU A 265 3.04 -11.88 19.01
N ALA A 266 3.68 -10.84 18.48
CA ALA A 266 3.07 -9.52 18.32
C ALA A 266 1.81 -9.54 17.43
N SER A 267 0.84 -8.68 17.75
CA SER A 267 -0.36 -8.44 16.94
C SER A 267 -0.07 -7.64 15.67
N SER A 268 -1.03 -7.55 14.75
CA SER A 268 -0.87 -6.83 13.49
C SER A 268 -0.65 -5.35 13.75
N THR A 269 -1.32 -4.81 14.76
CA THR A 269 -1.14 -3.46 15.27
C THR A 269 0.30 -3.22 15.73
N GLN A 270 0.87 -4.15 16.49
CA GLN A 270 2.25 -4.06 16.93
C GLN A 270 3.21 -4.17 15.73
N ARG A 271 2.98 -5.09 14.78
CA ARG A 271 3.79 -5.20 13.55
C ARG A 271 3.74 -3.93 12.69
N ILE A 272 2.59 -3.25 12.61
CA ILE A 272 2.48 -1.95 11.91
C ILE A 272 3.35 -0.90 12.61
N ARG A 273 3.33 -0.86 13.94
CA ARG A 273 4.19 0.05 14.70
C ARG A 273 5.67 -0.25 14.48
N GLU A 274 6.07 -1.52 14.45
CA GLU A 274 7.44 -1.94 14.15
C GLU A 274 7.88 -1.46 12.75
N HIS A 275 6.98 -1.46 11.75
CA HIS A 275 7.29 -0.89 10.44
C HIS A 275 7.55 0.62 10.50
N TYR A 276 6.76 1.38 11.26
CA TYR A 276 7.06 2.80 11.47
C TYR A 276 8.41 3.00 12.16
N LEU A 277 8.72 2.21 13.20
CA LEU A 277 10.00 2.28 13.89
C LEU A 277 11.16 1.95 12.93
N ALA A 278 11.00 0.93 12.09
CA ALA A 278 11.98 0.59 11.06
C ALA A 278 12.17 1.72 10.04
N TYR A 279 11.09 2.39 9.61
CA TYR A 279 11.20 3.55 8.72
C TYR A 279 11.93 4.72 9.39
N LEU A 280 11.64 5.00 10.66
CA LEU A 280 12.31 6.05 11.42
C LEU A 280 13.79 5.73 11.66
N ALA A 281 14.12 4.46 11.96
CA ALA A 281 15.49 4.00 12.17
C ALA A 281 16.32 4.02 10.88
N ALA A 282 15.71 3.66 9.75
CA ALA A 282 16.39 3.64 8.46
C ALA A 282 16.50 5.03 7.82
N HIS A 283 15.67 6.00 8.22
CA HIS A 283 15.64 7.34 7.61
C HIS A 283 16.99 8.06 7.56
N PRO A 284 17.83 8.07 8.62
CA PRO A 284 19.16 8.67 8.56
C PRO A 284 20.06 8.08 7.46
N ARG A 285 19.87 6.80 7.10
CA ARG A 285 20.64 6.11 6.04
C ARG A 285 20.39 6.68 4.65
N LEU A 286 19.33 7.47 4.45
CA LEU A 286 19.12 8.21 3.20
C LEU A 286 20.16 9.32 2.99
N HIS A 287 20.77 9.79 4.08
CA HIS A 287 21.70 10.92 4.12
C HIS A 287 23.13 10.51 4.39
N GLU A 288 23.34 9.28 4.85
CA GLU A 288 24.66 8.68 4.98
C GLU A 288 25.19 8.36 3.57
N ASP A 289 26.37 8.89 3.23
CA ASP A 289 27.06 8.74 1.95
C ASP A 289 26.52 9.53 0.74
N ALA A 290 25.79 10.64 0.96
CA ALA A 290 25.74 11.72 -0.04
C ALA A 290 27.11 12.42 -0.14
N LYS A 291 28.09 11.78 -0.80
CA LYS A 291 29.38 12.36 -1.20
C LYS A 291 29.46 12.50 -2.71
#